data_AF-A0A2N6PN12-F1
#
_entry.id   AF-A0A2N6PN12-F1
#
_cell.length_a   1.000
_cell.length_b   1.000
_cell.length_c   1.000
_cell.angle_alpha   90.00
_cell.angle_beta   90.00
_cell.angle_gamma   90.00
#
_symmetry.space_group_name_H-M   'P 1'
#
loop_
_entity.id
_entity.type
_entity.pdbx_description
1 polymer ?
#
loop_
_entity_poly.entity_id
_entity_poly.type
_entity_poly.pdbx_seq_one_letter_code
_entity_poly.pdbx_strand_id
1 'polypeptide(L)'
;MYQVPEKYYFRLHHPRPRFKNDVENVLVYMATNISYLGILPKNEFSQQLNDIIKQYAGNADKTEKTINNWRTEISSLFGMMIEKDGFVYSGNRAKELTEDQDLIRFFKTFLYNFEYPGGHLKDNEIVKLCQIGVQFKPAQYLLELFTEASQAEEKTIYLTDEEVAHCIFNDLRCTRDREPVLKIWNRIKENRASKVAYDTKGDVIRYAKDILDYMVIASLLTVQGGRYKINSMEEQAINDFLQSDATFDGYAQFIGNASTTIEDVRNFRSAWFEYVNRDLGDIDFRTNFNIYLPSDIDFTEEKTDIIGHLTEHIEYSEKISTAVVGSSGEAIVINHEKQKLREHGQEQLLHLVNFIPTQFGVGYDVQSFECDDSELRKYIEVKTTVSNASITFNSFHITPNEWRTAKSVRDRYYIYRLQISKHSKKLFIIKNLYELVKNEKMLLIERKDGYDVRFSSSVGFEENLI
;
A
#
# COMPACT_ATOMS: atom_id res chain seq x y z
N MET A 1 -2.72 37.06 4.14
CA MET A 1 -2.84 35.60 4.12
C MET A 1 -4.04 35.25 3.25
N TYR A 2 -3.94 34.24 2.37
CA TYR A 2 -5.03 33.82 1.49
C TYR A 2 -6.24 33.39 2.31
N GLN A 3 -7.44 33.74 1.85
CA GLN A 3 -8.70 33.36 2.46
C GLN A 3 -9.68 32.97 1.34
N VAL A 4 -10.30 31.81 1.49
CA VAL A 4 -11.44 31.45 0.64
C VAL A 4 -12.60 32.39 1.00
N PRO A 5 -13.33 32.95 0.02
CA PRO A 5 -14.50 33.76 0.32
C PRO A 5 -15.47 33.00 1.22
N GLU A 6 -16.00 33.64 2.27
CA GLU A 6 -16.76 32.98 3.35
C GLU A 6 -17.90 32.09 2.84
N LYS A 7 -18.64 32.54 1.82
CA LYS A 7 -19.72 31.77 1.17
C LYS A 7 -19.28 30.45 0.50
N TYR A 8 -18.00 30.28 0.23
CA TYR A 8 -17.40 29.08 -0.35
C TYR A 8 -16.52 28.33 0.64
N TYR A 9 -16.29 28.86 1.83
CA TYR A 9 -15.39 28.24 2.78
C TYR A 9 -16.07 27.06 3.49
N PHE A 10 -15.55 25.86 3.26
CA PHE A 10 -15.93 24.69 4.03
C PHE A 10 -14.76 23.72 4.12
N ARG A 11 -14.39 23.32 5.34
CA ARG A 11 -13.25 22.44 5.56
C ARG A 11 -13.67 20.99 5.49
N LEU A 12 -13.07 20.22 4.58
CA LEU A 12 -13.21 18.77 4.59
C LEU A 12 -12.41 18.15 5.73
N HIS A 13 -12.97 17.11 6.34
CA HIS A 13 -12.36 16.37 7.43
C HIS A 13 -12.49 14.85 7.20
N HIS A 14 -11.44 14.09 7.50
CA HIS A 14 -11.47 12.62 7.53
C HIS A 14 -10.64 12.07 8.72
N PRO A 15 -10.87 10.79 9.12
CA PRO A 15 -10.13 10.14 10.20
C PRO A 15 -8.61 10.23 10.00
N ARG A 16 -7.88 10.51 11.09
CA ARG A 16 -6.41 10.57 11.07
C ARG A 16 -5.86 9.27 11.66
N PRO A 17 -5.14 8.44 10.89
CA PRO A 17 -4.46 7.29 11.48
C PRO A 17 -3.28 7.76 12.34
N ARG A 18 -3.22 7.31 13.59
CA ARG A 18 -2.13 7.62 14.55
C ARG A 18 -0.78 7.02 14.18
N PHE A 19 -0.76 6.13 13.20
CA PHE A 19 0.42 5.44 12.70
C PHE A 19 0.89 5.99 11.35
N LYS A 20 0.61 7.28 11.05
CA LYS A 20 0.98 7.90 9.77
C LYS A 20 2.46 7.72 9.38
N ASN A 21 3.37 7.80 10.35
CA ASN A 21 4.82 7.68 10.11
C ASN A 21 5.27 6.22 9.90
N ASP A 22 4.38 5.24 10.13
CA ASP A 22 4.63 3.81 10.04
C ASP A 22 3.47 3.11 9.31
N VAL A 23 2.81 3.85 8.41
CA VAL A 23 1.51 3.45 7.87
C VAL A 23 1.59 2.18 7.06
N GLU A 24 2.65 2.02 6.30
CA GLU A 24 2.89 0.87 5.44
C GLU A 24 3.03 -0.44 6.25
N ASN A 25 3.86 -0.44 7.30
CA ASN A 25 4.03 -1.59 8.18
C ASN A 25 2.76 -1.95 8.93
N VAL A 26 2.08 -0.94 9.49
CA VAL A 26 0.83 -1.15 10.22
C VAL A 26 -0.22 -1.71 9.28
N LEU A 27 -0.34 -1.22 8.04
CA LEU A 27 -1.36 -1.71 7.11
C LEU A 27 -1.11 -3.17 6.72
N VAL A 28 0.13 -3.56 6.41
CA VAL A 28 0.44 -4.97 6.11
C VAL A 28 0.11 -5.84 7.32
N TYR A 29 0.60 -5.46 8.50
CA TYR A 29 0.32 -6.19 9.74
C TYR A 29 -1.19 -6.34 10.00
N MET A 30 -1.94 -5.25 9.89
CA MET A 30 -3.36 -5.24 10.20
C MET A 30 -4.15 -6.00 9.14
N ALA A 31 -3.84 -5.85 7.86
CA ALA A 31 -4.46 -6.59 6.78
C ALA A 31 -4.30 -8.10 6.98
N THR A 32 -3.06 -8.56 7.20
CA THR A 32 -2.76 -9.99 7.45
C THR A 32 -3.58 -10.53 8.61
N ASN A 33 -3.55 -9.84 9.75
CA ASN A 33 -4.25 -10.30 10.94
C ASN A 33 -5.79 -10.24 10.77
N ILE A 34 -6.34 -9.20 10.14
CA ILE A 34 -7.79 -9.06 9.89
C ILE A 34 -8.27 -10.17 8.95
N SER A 35 -7.52 -10.49 7.90
CA SER A 35 -7.86 -11.56 6.94
C SER A 35 -7.99 -12.93 7.61
N TYR A 36 -7.19 -13.20 8.64
CA TYR A 36 -7.22 -14.47 9.37
C TYR A 36 -8.29 -14.56 10.48
N LEU A 37 -8.88 -13.45 10.92
CA LEU A 37 -9.92 -13.48 11.97
C LEU A 37 -11.22 -14.16 11.52
N GLY A 38 -11.45 -14.27 10.21
CA GLY A 38 -12.68 -14.86 9.66
C GLY A 38 -13.91 -13.98 9.91
N ILE A 39 -15.06 -14.63 10.13
CA ILE A 39 -16.34 -13.98 10.41
C ILE A 39 -16.67 -14.18 11.88
N LEU A 40 -16.79 -13.09 12.64
CA LEU A 40 -17.03 -13.15 14.08
C LEU A 40 -18.13 -12.14 14.49
N PRO A 41 -18.85 -12.38 15.60
CA PRO A 41 -19.67 -11.35 16.22
C PRO A 41 -18.86 -10.09 16.52
N LYS A 42 -19.46 -8.91 16.35
CA LYS A 42 -18.78 -7.60 16.48
C LYS A 42 -17.94 -7.45 17.74
N ASN A 43 -18.45 -7.89 18.89
CA ASN A 43 -17.76 -7.77 20.17
C ASN A 43 -16.53 -8.69 20.25
N GLU A 44 -16.65 -9.93 19.80
CA GLU A 44 -15.53 -10.88 19.76
C GLU A 44 -14.46 -10.42 18.77
N PHE A 45 -14.86 -10.00 17.57
CA PHE A 45 -13.94 -9.44 16.58
C PHE A 45 -13.17 -8.24 17.16
N SER A 46 -13.89 -7.34 17.82
CA SER A 46 -13.32 -6.13 18.45
C SER A 46 -12.29 -6.45 19.54
N GLN A 47 -12.53 -7.51 20.32
CA GLN A 47 -11.63 -7.96 21.37
C GLN A 47 -10.37 -8.59 20.77
N GLN A 48 -10.52 -9.54 19.84
CA GLN A 48 -9.37 -10.19 19.19
C GLN A 48 -8.52 -9.18 18.41
N LEU A 49 -9.14 -8.22 17.72
CA LEU A 49 -8.43 -7.17 17.02
C LEU A 49 -7.66 -6.24 17.98
N ASN A 50 -8.20 -5.95 19.16
CA ASN A 50 -7.48 -5.18 20.17
C ASN A 50 -6.25 -5.92 20.69
N ASP A 51 -6.35 -7.23 20.90
CA ASP A 51 -5.22 -8.06 21.34
C ASP A 51 -4.13 -8.12 20.27
N ILE A 52 -4.51 -8.22 18.99
CA ILE A 52 -3.61 -8.10 17.85
C ILE A 52 -2.92 -6.74 17.84
N ILE A 53 -3.66 -5.63 17.95
CA ILE A 53 -3.07 -4.29 17.97
C ILE A 53 -2.07 -4.13 19.12
N LYS A 54 -2.34 -4.69 20.31
CA LYS A 54 -1.41 -4.66 21.45
C LYS A 54 -0.09 -5.39 21.18
N GLN A 55 -0.11 -6.44 20.35
CA GLN A 55 1.09 -7.20 19.99
C GLN A 55 1.95 -6.50 18.93
N TYR A 56 1.47 -5.41 18.32
CA TYR A 56 2.29 -4.61 17.40
C TYR A 56 3.42 -3.90 18.16
N ALA A 57 4.59 -3.77 17.53
CA ALA A 57 5.76 -3.16 18.15
C ALA A 57 5.44 -1.73 18.65
N GLY A 58 5.78 -1.44 19.90
CA GLY A 58 5.49 -0.15 20.53
C GLY A 58 4.05 0.04 21.06
N ASN A 59 3.20 -1.01 21.01
CA ASN A 59 1.83 -0.95 21.52
C ASN A 59 1.60 -1.68 22.86
N ALA A 60 2.58 -2.45 23.37
CA ALA A 60 2.42 -3.27 24.57
C ALA A 60 1.92 -2.47 25.80
N ASP A 61 2.50 -1.29 26.03
CA ASP A 61 2.17 -0.42 27.17
C ASP A 61 1.09 0.63 26.86
N LYS A 62 0.48 0.59 25.68
CA LYS A 62 -0.54 1.58 25.29
C LYS A 62 -1.84 1.33 26.05
N THR A 63 -2.46 2.42 26.48
CA THR A 63 -3.77 2.39 27.14
C THR A 63 -4.85 1.79 26.24
N GLU A 64 -5.86 1.17 26.83
CA GLU A 64 -6.99 0.59 26.10
C GLU A 64 -7.70 1.62 25.20
N LYS A 65 -7.84 2.86 25.68
CA LYS A 65 -8.36 3.98 24.87
C LYS A 65 -7.55 4.18 23.60
N THR A 66 -6.22 4.06 23.66
CA THR A 66 -5.35 4.23 22.50
C THR A 66 -5.49 3.07 21.52
N ILE A 67 -5.59 1.83 22.02
CA ILE A 67 -5.84 0.63 21.22
C ILE A 67 -7.20 0.70 20.54
N ASN A 68 -8.25 1.09 21.26
CA ASN A 68 -9.59 1.29 20.71
C ASN A 68 -9.58 2.35 19.60
N ASN A 69 -8.84 3.45 19.77
CA ASN A 69 -8.70 4.46 18.72
C ASN A 69 -8.01 3.89 17.47
N TRP A 70 -6.91 3.13 17.63
CA TRP A 70 -6.26 2.43 16.52
C TRP A 70 -7.24 1.54 15.76
N ARG A 71 -7.99 0.69 16.47
CA ARG A 71 -9.02 -0.17 15.89
C ARG A 71 -10.01 0.66 15.07
N THR A 72 -10.55 1.73 15.65
CA THR A 72 -11.54 2.57 14.96
C THR A 72 -10.96 3.30 13.75
N GLU A 73 -9.72 3.78 13.81
CA GLU A 73 -9.07 4.50 12.72
C GLU A 73 -8.78 3.56 11.52
N ILE A 74 -8.25 2.36 11.79
CA ILE A 74 -8.02 1.33 10.76
C ILE A 74 -9.34 0.86 10.16
N SER A 75 -10.34 0.64 11.02
CA SER A 75 -11.68 0.20 10.60
C SER A 75 -12.38 1.17 9.67
N SER A 76 -12.20 2.46 9.92
CA SER A 76 -13.00 3.49 9.29
C SER A 76 -12.37 3.94 7.99
N LEU A 77 -11.06 4.19 7.97
CA LEU A 77 -10.42 4.84 6.83
C LEU A 77 -10.16 3.88 5.67
N PHE A 78 -9.52 2.74 5.94
CA PHE A 78 -8.89 1.92 4.90
C PHE A 78 -9.76 0.79 4.36
N GLY A 79 -11.01 0.68 4.81
CA GLY A 79 -11.98 -0.29 4.27
C GLY A 79 -11.59 -1.76 4.44
N MET A 80 -10.75 -2.09 5.42
CA MET A 80 -10.22 -3.45 5.60
C MET A 80 -11.26 -4.46 6.13
N MET A 81 -12.38 -3.99 6.68
CA MET A 81 -13.42 -4.85 7.23
C MET A 81 -14.82 -4.34 6.94
N ILE A 82 -15.77 -5.27 6.94
CA ILE A 82 -17.19 -5.04 6.70
C ILE A 82 -17.96 -5.49 7.94
N GLU A 83 -18.87 -4.64 8.41
CA GLU A 83 -19.80 -4.94 9.49
C GLU A 83 -21.21 -5.09 8.90
N LYS A 84 -21.81 -6.27 9.03
CA LYS A 84 -23.13 -6.59 8.51
C LYS A 84 -23.85 -7.58 9.42
N ASP A 85 -25.13 -7.32 9.69
CA ASP A 85 -26.01 -8.21 10.47
C ASP A 85 -25.44 -8.63 11.85
N GLY A 86 -24.68 -7.74 12.49
CA GLY A 86 -24.04 -7.98 13.80
C GLY A 86 -22.70 -8.74 13.75
N PHE A 87 -22.26 -9.14 12.56
CA PHE A 87 -20.98 -9.79 12.31
C PHE A 87 -19.98 -8.83 11.66
N VAL A 88 -18.70 -9.09 11.90
CA VAL A 88 -17.58 -8.38 11.29
C VAL A 88 -16.67 -9.39 10.61
N TYR A 89 -16.22 -9.06 9.40
CA TYR A 89 -15.33 -9.89 8.62
C TYR A 89 -14.40 -9.07 7.73
N SER A 90 -13.31 -9.69 7.29
CA SER A 90 -12.32 -9.07 6.40
C SER A 90 -12.93 -8.73 5.03
N GLY A 91 -12.73 -7.50 4.58
CA GLY A 91 -13.02 -7.09 3.20
C GLY A 91 -11.95 -7.56 2.23
N ASN A 92 -12.24 -7.49 0.92
CA ASN A 92 -11.29 -7.86 -0.14
C ASN A 92 -10.00 -7.04 -0.09
N ARG A 93 -10.07 -5.75 0.30
CA ARG A 93 -8.87 -4.90 0.39
C ARG A 93 -7.84 -5.43 1.39
N ALA A 94 -8.29 -6.03 2.50
CA ALA A 94 -7.39 -6.65 3.47
C ALA A 94 -6.80 -7.96 2.92
N LYS A 95 -7.61 -8.77 2.24
CA LYS A 95 -7.18 -10.04 1.65
C LYS A 95 -6.15 -9.81 0.55
N GLU A 96 -6.42 -8.92 -0.39
CA GLU A 96 -5.52 -8.53 -1.47
C GLU A 96 -4.17 -8.04 -0.93
N LEU A 97 -4.17 -7.14 0.08
CA LEU A 97 -2.91 -6.68 0.67
C LEU A 97 -2.16 -7.79 1.43
N THR A 98 -2.89 -8.75 2.01
CA THR A 98 -2.30 -9.91 2.68
C THR A 98 -1.62 -10.84 1.68
N GLU A 99 -2.30 -11.11 0.57
CA GLU A 99 -1.87 -12.05 -0.47
C GLU A 99 -0.74 -11.46 -1.32
N ASP A 100 -0.90 -10.23 -1.81
CA ASP A 100 0.02 -9.64 -2.79
C ASP A 100 1.19 -8.87 -2.14
N GLN A 101 1.02 -8.39 -0.89
CA GLN A 101 1.91 -7.41 -0.25
C GLN A 101 2.21 -6.17 -1.12
N ASP A 102 1.32 -5.84 -2.07
CA ASP A 102 1.44 -4.69 -2.95
C ASP A 102 0.74 -3.47 -2.33
N LEU A 103 1.52 -2.69 -1.58
CA LEU A 103 1.02 -1.46 -0.95
C LEU A 103 0.64 -0.38 -1.97
N ILE A 104 1.32 -0.34 -3.12
CA ILE A 104 1.03 0.64 -4.16
C ILE A 104 -0.34 0.35 -4.76
N ARG A 105 -0.63 -0.92 -5.10
CA ARG A 105 -1.96 -1.38 -5.53
C ARG A 105 -3.02 -1.06 -4.48
N PHE A 106 -2.73 -1.34 -3.22
CA PHE A 106 -3.66 -1.07 -2.12
C PHE A 106 -4.01 0.43 -2.06
N PHE A 107 -3.02 1.32 -2.08
CA PHE A 107 -3.26 2.76 -2.00
C PHE A 107 -3.90 3.33 -3.27
N LYS A 108 -3.57 2.84 -4.47
CA LYS A 108 -4.29 3.18 -5.71
C LYS A 108 -5.78 2.80 -5.58
N THR A 109 -6.06 1.58 -5.15
CA THR A 109 -7.43 1.09 -4.95
C THR A 109 -8.18 1.89 -3.89
N PHE A 110 -7.52 2.22 -2.77
CA PHE A 110 -8.08 3.07 -1.72
C PHE A 110 -8.43 4.46 -2.26
N LEU A 111 -7.48 5.14 -2.92
CA LEU A 111 -7.67 6.49 -3.46
C LEU A 111 -8.70 6.56 -4.59
N TYR A 112 -8.80 5.50 -5.40
CA TYR A 112 -9.79 5.39 -6.48
C TYR A 112 -11.23 5.43 -5.95
N ASN A 113 -11.44 4.82 -4.78
CA ASN A 113 -12.73 4.74 -4.12
C ASN A 113 -12.96 5.84 -3.08
N PHE A 114 -11.92 6.58 -2.70
CA PHE A 114 -12.02 7.60 -1.66
C PHE A 114 -12.77 8.83 -2.17
N GLU A 115 -13.90 9.15 -1.53
CA GLU A 115 -14.72 10.31 -1.89
C GLU A 115 -15.47 10.90 -0.69
N TYR A 116 -15.94 12.14 -0.86
CA TYR A 116 -16.81 12.85 0.07
C TYR A 116 -18.19 13.07 -0.54
N PRO A 117 -19.28 12.73 0.18
CA PRO A 117 -19.31 11.97 1.44
C PRO A 117 -18.91 10.49 1.25
N GLY A 118 -18.35 9.89 2.29
CA GLY A 118 -18.04 8.45 2.32
C GLY A 118 -18.27 7.85 3.71
N GLY A 119 -18.58 6.56 3.78
CA GLY A 119 -18.88 5.84 5.04
C GLY A 119 -17.68 5.70 6.00
N HIS A 120 -16.49 6.13 5.59
CA HIS A 120 -15.33 6.30 6.47
C HIS A 120 -15.51 7.48 7.46
N LEU A 121 -16.46 8.37 7.19
CA LEU A 121 -16.78 9.50 8.06
C LEU A 121 -17.74 9.11 9.19
N LYS A 122 -17.92 10.02 10.15
CA LYS A 122 -18.98 9.92 11.14
C LYS A 122 -20.30 10.40 10.52
N ASP A 123 -21.42 9.80 10.93
CA ASP A 123 -22.74 10.10 10.38
C ASP A 123 -23.06 11.62 10.39
N ASN A 124 -22.70 12.32 11.48
CA ASN A 124 -22.92 13.76 11.60
C ASN A 124 -22.09 14.59 10.58
N GLU A 125 -20.92 14.11 10.17
CA GLU A 125 -20.12 14.76 9.13
C GLU A 125 -20.70 14.47 7.74
N ILE A 126 -21.16 13.23 7.51
CA ILE A 126 -21.86 12.86 6.26
C ILE A 126 -23.09 13.75 6.06
N VAL A 127 -23.90 13.94 7.11
CA VAL A 127 -25.08 14.83 7.06
C VAL A 127 -24.68 16.25 6.68
N LYS A 128 -23.65 16.84 7.30
CA LYS A 128 -23.20 18.19 6.96
C LYS A 128 -22.80 18.30 5.49
N LEU A 129 -22.03 17.32 4.99
CA LEU A 129 -21.60 17.28 3.59
C LEU A 129 -22.78 17.16 2.63
N CYS A 130 -23.76 16.31 2.95
CA CYS A 130 -24.99 16.15 2.18
C CYS A 130 -25.77 17.47 2.15
N GLN A 131 -26.02 18.10 3.31
CA GLN A 131 -26.80 19.33 3.42
C GLN A 131 -26.22 20.49 2.59
N ILE A 132 -24.88 20.61 2.55
CA ILE A 132 -24.20 21.66 1.77
C ILE A 132 -23.93 21.27 0.32
N GLY A 133 -24.16 20.01 -0.05
CA GLY A 133 -24.04 19.48 -1.40
C GLY A 133 -22.63 19.03 -1.83
N VAL A 134 -21.70 18.77 -0.91
CA VAL A 134 -20.35 18.32 -1.29
C VAL A 134 -20.40 16.98 -2.03
N GLN A 135 -19.71 16.91 -3.17
CA GLN A 135 -19.45 15.70 -3.96
C GLN A 135 -18.04 15.79 -4.52
N PHE A 136 -17.09 15.12 -3.87
CA PHE A 136 -15.67 15.34 -4.15
C PHE A 136 -14.86 14.04 -4.14
N LYS A 137 -14.21 13.72 -5.26
CA LYS A 137 -13.21 12.65 -5.39
C LYS A 137 -11.81 13.27 -5.42
N PRO A 138 -11.08 13.31 -4.29
CA PRO A 138 -9.88 14.12 -4.18
C PRO A 138 -8.76 13.71 -5.14
N ALA A 139 -8.47 12.41 -5.24
CA ALA A 139 -7.37 11.93 -6.08
C ALA A 139 -7.63 12.19 -7.56
N GLN A 140 -8.85 11.92 -8.04
CA GLN A 140 -9.25 12.20 -9.43
C GLN A 140 -9.13 13.69 -9.76
N TYR A 141 -9.70 14.56 -8.93
CA TYR A 141 -9.65 16.01 -9.15
C TYR A 141 -8.23 16.58 -9.15
N LEU A 142 -7.35 16.04 -8.29
CA LEU A 142 -5.94 16.44 -8.25
C LEU A 142 -5.19 15.96 -9.50
N LEU A 143 -5.42 14.73 -9.95
CA LEU A 143 -4.82 14.20 -11.18
C LEU A 143 -5.27 14.99 -12.41
N GLU A 144 -6.53 15.39 -12.47
CA GLU A 144 -7.08 16.26 -13.51
C GLU A 144 -6.35 17.61 -13.51
N LEU A 145 -6.23 18.25 -12.35
CA LEU A 145 -5.49 19.50 -12.20
C LEU A 145 -4.02 19.37 -12.62
N PHE A 146 -3.30 18.35 -12.14
CA PHE A 146 -1.90 18.15 -12.51
C PHE A 146 -1.75 17.94 -14.02
N THR A 147 -2.64 17.17 -14.63
CA THR A 147 -2.60 16.83 -16.05
C THR A 147 -2.91 18.05 -16.92
N GLU A 148 -4.08 18.67 -16.72
CA GLU A 148 -4.52 19.80 -17.55
C GLU A 148 -3.61 21.02 -17.38
N ALA A 149 -3.20 21.34 -16.15
CA ALA A 149 -2.33 22.49 -15.92
C ALA A 149 -0.93 22.25 -16.48
N SER A 150 -0.41 21.02 -16.43
CA SER A 150 0.89 20.72 -17.05
C SER A 150 0.83 20.81 -18.57
N GLN A 151 -0.26 20.37 -19.18
CA GLN A 151 -0.50 20.52 -20.61
C GLN A 151 -0.62 22.00 -21.01
N ALA A 152 -1.43 22.78 -20.30
CA ALA A 152 -1.63 24.20 -20.58
C ALA A 152 -0.35 25.05 -20.39
N GLU A 153 0.56 24.62 -19.52
CA GLU A 153 1.84 25.30 -19.27
C GLU A 153 3.01 24.74 -20.10
N GLU A 154 2.77 23.67 -20.88
CA GLU A 154 3.79 22.92 -21.62
C GLU A 154 4.98 22.47 -20.75
N LYS A 155 4.73 22.23 -19.45
CA LYS A 155 5.73 21.80 -18.47
C LYS A 155 5.07 21.16 -17.26
N THR A 156 5.81 20.29 -16.57
CA THR A 156 5.34 19.73 -15.30
C THR A 156 5.10 20.83 -14.28
N ILE A 157 3.87 20.91 -13.77
CA ILE A 157 3.54 21.79 -12.66
C ILE A 157 3.84 21.12 -11.31
N TYR A 158 4.00 21.97 -10.29
CA TYR A 158 4.23 21.57 -8.91
C TYR A 158 3.21 22.24 -8.02
N LEU A 159 2.69 21.53 -7.02
CA LEU A 159 1.78 22.06 -6.01
C LEU A 159 2.33 21.83 -4.61
N THR A 160 1.99 22.71 -3.67
CA THR A 160 2.25 22.50 -2.24
C THR A 160 0.99 22.03 -1.52
N ASP A 161 1.15 21.47 -0.32
CA ASP A 161 0.01 21.02 0.48
C ASP A 161 -0.83 22.19 1.00
N GLU A 162 -0.25 23.37 1.25
CA GLU A 162 -1.04 24.58 1.57
C GLU A 162 -1.88 25.08 0.39
N GLU A 163 -1.35 25.03 -0.84
CA GLU A 163 -2.11 25.41 -2.04
C GLU A 163 -3.30 24.48 -2.25
N VAL A 164 -3.09 23.17 -2.13
CA VAL A 164 -4.14 22.17 -2.26
C VAL A 164 -5.16 22.30 -1.12
N ALA A 165 -4.72 22.54 0.11
CA ALA A 165 -5.62 22.74 1.24
C ALA A 165 -6.55 23.93 1.04
N HIS A 166 -6.00 25.10 0.68
CA HIS A 166 -6.75 26.34 0.65
C HIS A 166 -7.49 26.60 -0.66
N CYS A 167 -6.88 26.29 -1.80
CA CYS A 167 -7.49 26.57 -3.10
C CYS A 167 -8.43 25.46 -3.58
N ILE A 168 -8.42 24.28 -2.92
CA ILE A 168 -9.22 23.12 -3.31
C ILE A 168 -10.03 22.57 -2.13
N PHE A 169 -9.39 21.96 -1.13
CA PHE A 169 -10.09 21.20 -0.08
C PHE A 169 -10.98 22.06 0.83
N ASN A 170 -10.64 23.34 1.00
CA ASN A 170 -11.40 24.29 1.80
C ASN A 170 -12.39 25.13 0.98
N ASP A 171 -12.54 24.86 -0.32
CA ASP A 171 -13.26 25.70 -1.28
C ASP A 171 -14.39 24.92 -1.96
N LEU A 172 -15.64 25.26 -1.63
CA LEU A 172 -16.85 24.66 -2.19
C LEU A 172 -16.96 24.83 -3.70
N ARG A 173 -16.26 25.80 -4.30
CA ARG A 173 -16.18 25.89 -5.76
C ARG A 173 -15.57 24.63 -6.36
N CYS A 174 -14.64 24.00 -5.64
CA CYS A 174 -14.01 22.75 -6.07
C CYS A 174 -14.78 21.52 -5.57
N THR A 175 -15.11 21.49 -4.28
CA THR A 175 -15.62 20.28 -3.62
C THR A 175 -17.13 20.06 -3.79
N ARG A 176 -17.87 21.06 -4.24
CA ARG A 176 -19.31 20.99 -4.57
C ARG A 176 -19.57 21.40 -6.01
N ASP A 177 -19.07 22.57 -6.42
CA ASP A 177 -19.45 23.18 -7.70
C ASP A 177 -18.66 22.62 -8.90
N ARG A 178 -17.65 21.77 -8.68
CA ARG A 178 -16.76 21.19 -9.71
C ARG A 178 -16.21 22.25 -10.67
N GLU A 179 -15.67 23.34 -10.12
CA GLU A 179 -15.05 24.42 -10.90
C GLU A 179 -13.91 23.86 -11.78
N PRO A 180 -13.81 24.23 -13.07
CA PRO A 180 -12.76 23.71 -13.95
C PRO A 180 -11.35 23.92 -13.38
N VAL A 181 -10.53 22.87 -13.41
CA VAL A 181 -9.21 22.85 -12.74
C VAL A 181 -8.26 23.95 -13.20
N LEU A 182 -8.34 24.38 -14.47
CA LEU A 182 -7.53 25.50 -14.98
C LEU A 182 -7.84 26.85 -14.31
N LYS A 183 -9.07 27.07 -13.82
CA LYS A 183 -9.39 28.27 -13.03
C LYS A 183 -8.70 28.25 -11.67
N ILE A 184 -8.59 27.06 -11.05
CA ILE A 184 -7.87 26.86 -9.81
C ILE A 184 -6.38 27.08 -10.05
N TRP A 185 -5.83 26.55 -11.14
CA TRP A 185 -4.44 26.78 -11.50
C TRP A 185 -4.12 28.26 -11.68
N ASN A 186 -4.97 29.01 -12.40
CA ASN A 186 -4.80 30.45 -12.55
C ASN A 186 -4.84 31.19 -11.21
N ARG A 187 -5.76 30.83 -10.31
CA ARG A 187 -5.82 31.36 -8.94
C ARG A 187 -4.53 31.10 -8.16
N ILE A 188 -3.97 29.89 -8.28
CA ILE A 188 -2.69 29.55 -7.64
C ILE A 188 -1.54 30.38 -8.24
N LYS A 189 -1.50 30.55 -9.57
CA LYS A 189 -0.49 31.40 -10.24
C LYS A 189 -0.59 32.87 -9.80
N GLU A 190 -1.80 33.42 -9.72
CA GLU A 190 -2.04 34.77 -9.23
C GLU A 190 -1.57 34.93 -7.78
N ASN A 191 -1.92 33.99 -6.90
CA ASN A 191 -1.47 33.98 -5.52
C ASN A 191 0.07 33.93 -5.42
N ARG A 192 0.74 33.12 -6.24
CA ARG A 192 2.20 33.04 -6.32
C ARG A 192 2.82 34.37 -6.78
N ALA A 193 2.29 34.96 -7.85
CA ALA A 193 2.76 36.24 -8.40
C ALA A 193 2.61 37.38 -7.37
N SER A 194 1.51 37.39 -6.64
CA SER A 194 1.22 38.34 -5.55
C SER A 194 1.88 37.96 -4.21
N LYS A 195 2.65 36.87 -4.14
CA LYS A 195 3.33 36.37 -2.93
C LYS A 195 2.38 36.23 -1.74
N VAL A 196 1.15 35.76 -2.00
CA VAL A 196 0.14 35.56 -0.97
C VAL A 196 0.58 34.40 -0.06
N ALA A 197 0.68 34.66 1.24
CA ALA A 197 0.96 33.62 2.23
C ALA A 197 -0.30 32.78 2.54
N TYR A 198 -0.14 31.48 2.76
CA TYR A 198 -1.21 30.59 3.23
C TYR A 198 -1.06 30.28 4.73
N ASP A 199 -2.13 29.82 5.38
CA ASP A 199 -2.04 29.27 6.74
C ASP A 199 -1.46 27.85 6.66
N THR A 200 -0.29 27.64 7.25
CA THR A 200 0.47 26.39 7.23
C THR A 200 0.32 25.57 8.51
N LYS A 201 -0.56 25.97 9.44
CA LYS A 201 -0.82 25.20 10.67
C LYS A 201 -1.19 23.76 10.30
N GLY A 202 -0.57 22.80 10.98
CA GLY A 202 -0.74 21.38 10.68
C GLY A 202 -2.20 20.95 10.58
N ASP A 203 -3.03 21.33 11.55
CA ASP A 203 -4.47 21.00 11.54
C ASP A 203 -5.26 21.68 10.41
N VAL A 204 -4.73 22.74 9.80
CA VAL A 204 -5.34 23.45 8.66
C VAL A 204 -5.11 22.68 7.35
N ILE A 205 -3.87 22.29 7.10
CA ILE A 205 -3.44 21.65 5.83
C ILE A 205 -3.49 20.12 5.86
N ARG A 206 -3.69 19.51 7.04
CA ARG A 206 -3.58 18.06 7.28
C ARG A 206 -4.29 17.21 6.23
N TYR A 207 -5.55 17.48 5.94
CA TYR A 207 -6.40 16.62 5.12
C TYR A 207 -5.93 16.55 3.66
N ALA A 208 -5.53 17.70 3.11
CA ALA A 208 -4.91 17.77 1.80
C ALA A 208 -3.57 17.04 1.80
N LYS A 209 -2.74 17.29 2.82
CA LYS A 209 -1.44 16.62 2.97
C LYS A 209 -1.58 15.11 3.09
N ASP A 210 -2.53 14.59 3.87
CA ASP A 210 -2.77 13.16 4.04
C ASP A 210 -3.08 12.50 2.69
N ILE A 211 -3.97 13.09 1.88
CA ILE A 211 -4.29 12.59 0.53
C ILE A 211 -3.07 12.68 -0.40
N LEU A 212 -2.33 13.78 -0.40
CA LEU A 212 -1.13 13.93 -1.22
C LEU A 212 -0.06 12.90 -0.84
N ASP A 213 0.17 12.68 0.46
CA ASP A 213 1.09 11.65 0.95
C ASP A 213 0.65 10.26 0.50
N TYR A 214 -0.65 9.93 0.58
CA TYR A 214 -1.17 8.66 0.06
C TYR A 214 -1.03 8.52 -1.45
N MET A 215 -1.23 9.60 -2.22
CA MET A 215 -1.00 9.59 -3.66
C MET A 215 0.48 9.38 -4.02
N VAL A 216 1.41 9.83 -3.15
CA VAL A 216 2.83 9.51 -3.27
C VAL A 216 3.07 8.03 -2.99
N ILE A 217 2.50 7.45 -1.92
CA ILE A 217 2.65 6.01 -1.63
C ILE A 217 2.06 5.18 -2.78
N ALA A 218 0.93 5.60 -3.34
CA ALA A 218 0.30 5.01 -4.52
C ALA A 218 1.09 5.19 -5.84
N SER A 219 2.28 5.78 -5.79
CA SER A 219 3.13 6.09 -6.96
C SER A 219 2.52 7.10 -7.94
N LEU A 220 1.30 7.60 -7.73
CA LEU A 220 0.62 8.55 -8.62
C LEU A 220 1.32 9.92 -8.64
N LEU A 221 1.94 10.32 -7.52
CA LEU A 221 2.71 11.56 -7.38
C LEU A 221 4.15 11.27 -6.93
N THR A 222 5.03 12.24 -7.16
CA THR A 222 6.38 12.30 -6.57
C THR A 222 6.61 13.63 -5.87
N VAL A 223 7.54 13.67 -4.92
CA VAL A 223 7.90 14.89 -4.16
C VAL A 223 9.28 15.39 -4.60
N GLN A 224 9.37 16.66 -4.96
CA GLN A 224 10.63 17.34 -5.28
C GLN A 224 10.67 18.71 -4.59
N GLY A 225 11.67 18.90 -3.72
CA GLY A 225 11.83 20.16 -2.97
C GLY A 225 10.62 20.52 -2.11
N GLY A 226 9.95 19.52 -1.52
CA GLY A 226 8.73 19.71 -0.72
C GLY A 226 7.47 19.99 -1.52
N ARG A 227 7.50 19.85 -2.85
CA ARG A 227 6.35 20.05 -3.74
C ARG A 227 5.99 18.76 -4.45
N TYR A 228 4.71 18.58 -4.71
CA TYR A 228 4.15 17.40 -5.37
C TYR A 228 4.06 17.64 -6.87
N LYS A 229 4.39 16.62 -7.67
CA LYS A 229 4.18 16.57 -9.11
C LYS A 229 3.62 15.21 -9.53
N ILE A 230 2.96 15.16 -10.67
CA ILE A 230 2.47 13.91 -11.26
C ILE A 230 3.63 12.97 -11.60
N ASN A 231 3.42 11.66 -11.41
CA ASN A 231 4.35 10.64 -11.87
C ASN A 231 3.94 10.15 -13.26
N SER A 232 4.60 10.66 -14.31
CA SER A 232 4.30 10.28 -15.69
C SER A 232 4.56 8.81 -16.02
N MET A 233 5.29 8.07 -15.16
CA MET A 233 5.48 6.63 -15.34
C MET A 233 4.21 5.80 -15.05
N GLU A 234 3.22 6.39 -14.41
CA GLU A 234 1.96 5.73 -14.02
C GLU A 234 0.80 6.13 -14.95
N GLU A 235 1.08 6.37 -16.23
CA GLU A 235 0.12 6.90 -17.20
C GLU A 235 -1.18 6.08 -17.28
N GLN A 236 -1.10 4.75 -17.31
CA GLN A 236 -2.28 3.89 -17.34
C GLN A 236 -3.16 4.09 -16.10
N ALA A 237 -2.59 3.99 -14.90
CA ALA A 237 -3.33 4.18 -13.66
C ALA A 237 -3.91 5.60 -13.57
N ILE A 238 -3.18 6.63 -14.01
CA ILE A 238 -3.69 8.01 -14.05
C ILE A 238 -4.91 8.09 -14.98
N ASN A 239 -4.85 7.51 -16.17
CA ASN A 239 -5.97 7.49 -17.11
C ASN A 239 -7.20 6.76 -16.54
N ASP A 240 -7.00 5.64 -15.84
CA ASP A 240 -8.10 4.90 -15.18
C ASP A 240 -8.82 5.76 -14.13
N PHE A 241 -8.09 6.60 -13.40
CA PHE A 241 -8.67 7.58 -12.47
C PHE A 241 -9.45 8.67 -13.21
N LEU A 242 -8.88 9.23 -14.28
CA LEU A 242 -9.48 10.35 -15.02
C LEU A 242 -10.76 9.94 -15.77
N GLN A 243 -10.82 8.71 -16.27
CA GLN A 243 -11.96 8.18 -17.03
C GLN A 243 -13.07 7.58 -16.14
N SER A 244 -12.85 7.52 -14.82
CA SER A 244 -13.80 6.90 -13.89
C SER A 244 -15.01 7.78 -13.56
N ASP A 245 -16.21 7.25 -13.79
CA ASP A 245 -17.47 7.79 -13.25
C ASP A 245 -17.92 7.06 -11.97
N ALA A 246 -17.11 6.13 -11.45
CA ALA A 246 -17.50 5.31 -10.32
C ALA A 246 -17.66 6.16 -9.05
N THR A 247 -18.86 6.19 -8.48
CA THR A 247 -19.17 6.84 -7.21
C THR A 247 -20.06 5.92 -6.37
N PHE A 248 -20.16 6.18 -5.07
CA PHE A 248 -21.09 5.49 -4.20
C PHE A 248 -22.46 6.19 -4.19
N ASP A 249 -23.44 5.52 -4.79
CA ASP A 249 -24.76 6.07 -5.03
C ASP A 249 -25.61 6.21 -3.76
N GLY A 250 -25.22 5.55 -2.66
CA GLY A 250 -26.04 5.45 -1.45
C GLY A 250 -26.37 6.80 -0.80
N TYR A 251 -25.54 7.83 -1.01
CA TYR A 251 -25.80 9.18 -0.51
C TYR A 251 -26.44 10.14 -1.54
N ALA A 252 -26.58 9.72 -2.81
CA ALA A 252 -26.89 10.61 -3.92
C ALA A 252 -28.19 11.42 -3.72
N GLN A 253 -29.25 10.78 -3.19
CA GLN A 253 -30.55 11.43 -2.95
C GLN A 253 -30.54 12.49 -1.83
N PHE A 254 -29.50 12.52 -0.99
CA PHE A 254 -29.39 13.44 0.14
C PHE A 254 -28.49 14.64 -0.16
N ILE A 255 -27.73 14.58 -1.26
CA ILE A 255 -26.84 15.67 -1.67
C ILE A 255 -27.67 16.92 -1.99
N GLY A 256 -27.31 18.04 -1.37
CA GLY A 256 -28.00 19.33 -1.48
C GLY A 256 -29.30 19.41 -0.67
N ASN A 257 -29.68 18.35 0.05
CA ASN A 257 -30.90 18.35 0.86
C ASN A 257 -30.61 18.84 2.28
N ALA A 258 -31.00 20.09 2.55
CA ALA A 258 -30.85 20.74 3.87
C ALA A 258 -31.59 20.02 5.02
N SER A 259 -32.56 19.15 4.71
CA SER A 259 -33.34 18.39 5.70
C SER A 259 -32.73 17.02 6.02
N THR A 260 -31.61 16.64 5.40
CA THR A 260 -30.93 15.37 5.66
C THR A 260 -30.62 15.21 7.15
N THR A 261 -30.94 14.04 7.69
CA THR A 261 -30.73 13.67 9.10
C THR A 261 -29.77 12.48 9.23
N ILE A 262 -29.38 12.17 10.46
CA ILE A 262 -28.51 11.01 10.74
C ILE A 262 -29.19 9.69 10.36
N GLU A 263 -30.50 9.57 10.57
CA GLU A 263 -31.25 8.34 10.29
C GLU A 263 -31.30 8.03 8.80
N ASP A 264 -31.32 9.08 7.96
CA ASP A 264 -31.29 8.97 6.51
C ASP A 264 -29.99 8.32 6.00
N VAL A 265 -28.85 8.60 6.64
CA VAL A 265 -27.52 8.21 6.13
C VAL A 265 -26.93 6.98 6.83
N ARG A 266 -27.32 6.71 8.08
CA ARG A 266 -26.68 5.70 8.94
C ARG A 266 -26.69 4.29 8.32
N ASN A 267 -27.78 3.94 7.64
CA ASN A 267 -27.97 2.60 7.08
C ASN A 267 -27.08 2.32 5.86
N PHE A 268 -26.45 3.34 5.26
CA PHE A 268 -25.57 3.19 4.11
C PHE A 268 -24.12 2.88 4.46
N ARG A 269 -23.74 2.88 5.74
CA ARG A 269 -22.35 2.63 6.16
C ARG A 269 -21.88 1.23 5.74
N SER A 270 -22.71 0.19 5.93
CA SER A 270 -22.38 -1.17 5.48
C SER A 270 -22.22 -1.21 3.96
N ALA A 271 -23.17 -0.62 3.23
CA ALA A 271 -23.15 -0.58 1.77
C ALA A 271 -21.92 0.17 1.22
N TRP A 272 -21.45 1.22 1.90
CA TRP A 272 -20.19 1.90 1.57
C TRP A 272 -18.99 0.96 1.69
N PHE A 273 -18.89 0.19 2.80
CA PHE A 273 -17.78 -0.74 2.97
C PHE A 273 -17.85 -1.92 2.00
N GLU A 274 -19.05 -2.37 1.61
CA GLU A 274 -19.22 -3.32 0.52
C GLU A 274 -18.75 -2.72 -0.82
N TYR A 275 -19.14 -1.48 -1.11
CA TYR A 275 -18.74 -0.75 -2.32
C TYR A 275 -17.22 -0.62 -2.44
N VAL A 276 -16.51 -0.14 -1.41
CA VAL A 276 -15.04 0.01 -1.48
C VAL A 276 -14.29 -1.33 -1.47
N ASN A 277 -14.98 -2.44 -1.19
CA ASN A 277 -14.46 -3.81 -1.25
C ASN A 277 -14.91 -4.58 -2.50
N ARG A 278 -15.64 -3.94 -3.42
CA ARG A 278 -16.06 -4.58 -4.68
C ARG A 278 -14.86 -4.93 -5.57
N ASP A 279 -15.11 -5.79 -6.54
CA ASP A 279 -14.21 -6.03 -7.66
C ASP A 279 -14.22 -4.79 -8.58
N LEU A 280 -13.03 -4.34 -9.00
CA LEU A 280 -12.90 -3.17 -9.89
C LEU A 280 -13.05 -3.52 -11.38
N GLY A 281 -13.32 -4.78 -11.71
CA GLY A 281 -13.49 -5.25 -13.08
C GLY A 281 -12.17 -5.16 -13.85
N ASP A 282 -12.17 -4.43 -14.95
CA ASP A 282 -11.04 -4.33 -15.88
C ASP A 282 -9.89 -3.43 -15.38
N ILE A 283 -10.08 -2.73 -14.26
CA ILE A 283 -9.05 -1.82 -13.72
C ILE A 283 -8.02 -2.63 -12.95
N ASP A 284 -6.79 -2.58 -13.44
CA ASP A 284 -5.64 -3.25 -12.83
C ASP A 284 -4.64 -2.26 -12.23
N PHE A 285 -4.68 -2.12 -10.91
CA PHE A 285 -3.74 -1.28 -10.16
C PHE A 285 -2.48 -1.99 -9.67
N ARG A 286 -2.22 -3.24 -10.10
CA ARG A 286 -0.98 -3.94 -9.75
C ARG A 286 0.25 -3.13 -10.15
N THR A 287 1.28 -3.22 -9.33
CA THR A 287 2.54 -2.51 -9.60
C THR A 287 3.25 -3.11 -10.81
N ASN A 288 3.59 -2.28 -11.78
CA ASN A 288 4.45 -2.69 -12.88
C ASN A 288 5.91 -2.72 -12.42
N PHE A 289 6.41 -3.91 -12.09
CA PHE A 289 7.79 -4.13 -11.60
C PHE A 289 8.86 -3.61 -12.55
N ASN A 290 8.60 -3.58 -13.85
CA ASN A 290 9.54 -3.08 -14.85
C ASN A 290 9.95 -1.63 -14.60
N ILE A 291 9.08 -0.82 -13.97
CA ILE A 291 9.35 0.57 -13.60
C ILE A 291 10.41 0.67 -12.48
N TYR A 292 10.60 -0.39 -11.69
CA TYR A 292 11.48 -0.43 -10.52
C TYR A 292 12.78 -1.23 -10.76
N LEU A 293 12.93 -1.81 -11.96
CA LEU A 293 14.16 -2.45 -12.40
C LEU A 293 15.13 -1.37 -12.95
N PRO A 294 16.40 -1.33 -12.49
CA PRO A 294 17.40 -0.41 -13.02
C PRO A 294 17.63 -0.65 -14.51
N SER A 295 17.80 0.43 -15.27
CA SER A 295 18.26 0.42 -16.66
C SER A 295 19.66 -0.18 -16.84
N ASP A 296 20.42 -0.23 -15.75
CA ASP A 296 21.87 -0.49 -15.75
C ASP A 296 22.20 -1.96 -15.50
N ILE A 297 21.19 -2.78 -15.16
CA ILE A 297 21.33 -4.22 -15.15
C ILE A 297 21.17 -4.68 -16.59
N ASP A 298 22.29 -4.98 -17.23
CA ASP A 298 22.33 -5.49 -18.60
C ASP A 298 21.79 -6.92 -18.64
N PHE A 299 20.47 -7.03 -18.76
CA PHE A 299 19.80 -8.30 -19.00
C PHE A 299 19.90 -8.73 -20.47
N THR A 300 20.73 -8.16 -21.34
CA THR A 300 20.65 -8.48 -22.78
C THR A 300 21.08 -9.91 -23.14
N GLU A 301 22.01 -10.53 -22.40
CA GLU A 301 22.32 -11.96 -22.56
C GLU A 301 21.35 -12.86 -21.75
N GLU A 302 20.84 -12.39 -20.61
CA GLU A 302 19.97 -13.19 -19.71
C GLU A 302 18.45 -12.97 -19.95
N LYS A 303 18.06 -12.03 -20.83
CA LYS A 303 16.66 -11.73 -21.18
C LYS A 303 15.96 -12.95 -21.75
N THR A 304 16.65 -13.79 -22.51
CA THR A 304 16.02 -14.93 -23.19
C THR A 304 15.64 -16.04 -22.20
N ASP A 305 16.48 -16.31 -21.20
CA ASP A 305 16.20 -17.30 -20.15
C ASP A 305 15.29 -16.74 -19.06
N ILE A 306 15.51 -15.51 -18.59
CA ILE A 306 14.68 -14.90 -17.54
C ILE A 306 13.28 -14.57 -18.07
N ILE A 307 13.14 -14.01 -19.29
CA ILE A 307 11.82 -13.84 -19.91
C ILE A 307 11.22 -15.20 -20.27
N GLY A 308 12.00 -16.19 -20.72
CA GLY A 308 11.52 -17.56 -20.93
C GLY A 308 10.89 -18.17 -19.68
N HIS A 309 11.58 -18.08 -18.54
CA HIS A 309 11.10 -18.57 -17.25
C HIS A 309 9.96 -17.72 -16.66
N LEU A 310 9.96 -16.39 -16.85
CA LEU A 310 8.84 -15.50 -16.47
C LEU A 310 7.60 -15.76 -17.34
N THR A 311 7.77 -16.08 -18.62
CA THR A 311 6.66 -16.33 -19.58
C THR A 311 6.03 -17.70 -19.34
N GLU A 312 6.83 -18.73 -19.05
CA GLU A 312 6.33 -20.06 -18.65
C GLU A 312 5.51 -20.01 -17.34
N HIS A 313 5.80 -19.07 -16.42
CA HIS A 313 5.03 -18.86 -15.19
C HIS A 313 3.75 -18.03 -15.36
N ILE A 314 3.73 -17.09 -16.32
CA ILE A 314 2.52 -16.34 -16.66
C ILE A 314 1.48 -17.25 -17.33
N GLU A 315 1.92 -18.25 -18.11
CA GLU A 315 1.00 -19.18 -18.80
C GLU A 315 0.41 -20.29 -17.91
N TYR A 316 1.01 -20.60 -16.74
CA TYR A 316 0.59 -21.74 -15.90
C TYR A 316 -0.12 -21.35 -14.58
N SER A 317 -0.23 -20.06 -14.25
CA SER A 317 -0.94 -19.59 -13.05
C SER A 317 -2.29 -18.96 -13.40
N GLU A 318 -3.40 -19.66 -13.12
CA GLU A 318 -4.77 -19.11 -13.22
C GLU A 318 -5.08 -17.98 -12.19
N LYS A 319 -4.06 -17.44 -11.52
CA LYS A 319 -4.15 -16.28 -10.63
C LYS A 319 -2.94 -15.37 -10.80
N ILE A 320 -3.15 -14.28 -11.54
CA ILE A 320 -2.10 -13.45 -12.15
C ILE A 320 -1.43 -12.49 -11.13
N SER A 321 -1.87 -12.36 -9.88
CA SER A 321 -1.40 -11.28 -8.98
C SER A 321 -0.13 -11.57 -8.17
N THR A 322 -0.05 -12.70 -7.48
CA THR A 322 1.13 -13.06 -6.65
C THR A 322 2.34 -13.47 -7.48
N ALA A 323 2.11 -14.07 -8.65
CA ALA A 323 3.15 -14.55 -9.55
C ALA A 323 4.05 -13.40 -10.05
N VAL A 324 3.51 -12.23 -10.37
CA VAL A 324 4.33 -11.14 -10.96
C VAL A 324 5.27 -10.51 -9.94
N VAL A 325 4.83 -10.29 -8.69
CA VAL A 325 5.65 -9.71 -7.61
C VAL A 325 6.68 -10.73 -7.10
N GLY A 326 6.20 -11.95 -6.82
CA GLY A 326 7.01 -13.07 -6.35
C GLY A 326 8.09 -13.42 -7.37
N SER A 327 7.70 -13.71 -8.61
CA SER A 327 8.65 -14.10 -9.67
C SER A 327 9.61 -12.99 -10.08
N SER A 328 9.21 -11.72 -10.02
CA SER A 328 10.16 -10.61 -10.23
C SER A 328 11.21 -10.56 -9.11
N GLY A 329 10.80 -10.78 -7.85
CA GLY A 329 11.72 -10.81 -6.73
C GLY A 329 12.65 -12.03 -6.72
N GLU A 330 12.12 -13.20 -7.05
CA GLU A 330 12.88 -14.44 -7.23
C GLU A 330 13.95 -14.27 -8.33
N ALA A 331 13.58 -13.67 -9.47
CA ALA A 331 14.53 -13.38 -10.54
C ALA A 331 15.67 -12.43 -10.11
N ILE A 332 15.34 -11.38 -9.33
CA ILE A 332 16.34 -10.48 -8.76
C ILE A 332 17.29 -11.23 -7.82
N VAL A 333 16.76 -12.12 -6.97
CA VAL A 333 17.56 -12.93 -6.05
C VAL A 333 18.46 -13.91 -6.80
N ILE A 334 17.96 -14.57 -7.86
CA ILE A 334 18.77 -15.49 -8.68
C ILE A 334 19.93 -14.75 -9.33
N ASN A 335 19.68 -13.58 -9.93
CA ASN A 335 20.76 -12.78 -10.53
C ASN A 335 21.78 -12.39 -9.46
N HIS A 336 21.32 -11.86 -8.32
CA HIS A 336 22.20 -11.50 -7.22
C HIS A 336 23.08 -12.68 -6.75
N GLU A 337 22.50 -13.86 -6.54
CA GLU A 337 23.26 -15.06 -6.14
C GLU A 337 24.26 -15.50 -7.22
N LYS A 338 23.89 -15.42 -8.51
CA LYS A 338 24.81 -15.70 -9.62
C LYS A 338 25.97 -14.69 -9.65
N GLN A 339 25.71 -13.40 -9.46
CA GLN A 339 26.78 -12.40 -9.40
C GLN A 339 27.73 -12.63 -8.22
N LYS A 340 27.20 -13.01 -7.05
CA LYS A 340 28.05 -13.37 -5.89
C LYS A 340 28.99 -14.51 -6.20
N LEU A 341 28.50 -15.58 -6.84
CA LEU A 341 29.33 -16.71 -7.24
C LEU A 341 30.39 -16.29 -8.27
N ARG A 342 30.06 -15.40 -9.22
CA ARG A 342 31.04 -14.82 -10.17
C ARG A 342 32.15 -14.05 -9.44
N GLU A 343 31.79 -13.17 -8.50
CA GLU A 343 32.76 -12.37 -7.73
C GLU A 343 33.69 -13.24 -6.88
N HIS A 344 33.22 -14.41 -6.44
CA HIS A 344 34.02 -15.38 -5.68
C HIS A 344 34.75 -16.40 -6.58
N GLY A 345 34.73 -16.23 -7.91
CA GLY A 345 35.44 -17.11 -8.85
C GLY A 345 34.81 -18.49 -9.02
N GLN A 346 33.54 -18.67 -8.65
CA GLN A 346 32.80 -19.93 -8.68
C GLN A 346 31.86 -20.01 -9.91
N GLU A 347 32.34 -19.57 -11.07
CA GLU A 347 31.55 -19.49 -12.32
C GLU A 347 31.00 -20.85 -12.76
N GLN A 348 31.68 -21.95 -12.40
CA GLN A 348 31.23 -23.31 -12.71
C GLN A 348 29.89 -23.66 -12.03
N LEU A 349 29.49 -22.96 -10.96
CA LEU A 349 28.25 -23.25 -10.22
C LEU A 349 27.04 -22.46 -10.74
N LEU A 350 27.23 -21.47 -11.62
CA LEU A 350 26.15 -20.56 -12.04
C LEU A 350 24.97 -21.26 -12.70
N HIS A 351 25.24 -22.29 -13.50
CA HIS A 351 24.20 -23.09 -14.18
C HIS A 351 23.42 -24.00 -13.21
N LEU A 352 23.88 -24.15 -11.97
CA LEU A 352 23.24 -24.94 -10.92
C LEU A 352 22.39 -24.08 -9.97
N VAL A 353 22.51 -22.75 -10.05
CA VAL A 353 21.61 -21.81 -9.37
C VAL A 353 20.28 -21.79 -10.10
N ASN A 354 19.23 -22.30 -9.45
CA ASN A 354 17.96 -22.57 -10.11
C ASN A 354 16.78 -22.15 -9.25
N PHE A 355 15.73 -21.68 -9.93
CA PHE A 355 14.40 -21.57 -9.37
C PHE A 355 13.82 -22.97 -9.12
N ILE A 356 13.08 -23.14 -8.03
CA ILE A 356 12.33 -24.37 -7.80
C ILE A 356 10.82 -24.12 -7.97
N PRO A 357 10.21 -24.69 -9.03
CA PRO A 357 8.78 -24.57 -9.25
C PRO A 357 7.94 -25.02 -8.05
N THR A 358 6.93 -24.21 -7.70
CA THR A 358 6.03 -24.44 -6.56
C THR A 358 5.38 -25.83 -6.58
N GLN A 359 5.09 -26.36 -7.78
CA GLN A 359 4.52 -27.71 -7.98
C GLN A 359 5.33 -28.85 -7.37
N PHE A 360 6.65 -28.67 -7.19
CA PHE A 360 7.50 -29.68 -6.57
C PHE A 360 7.36 -29.69 -5.05
N GLY A 361 6.78 -28.65 -4.45
CA GLY A 361 6.49 -28.61 -3.02
C GLY A 361 7.74 -28.83 -2.17
N VAL A 362 8.87 -28.23 -2.54
CA VAL A 362 10.15 -28.40 -1.80
C VAL A 362 10.28 -27.46 -0.60
N GLY A 363 9.52 -26.37 -0.58
CA GLY A 363 9.48 -25.41 0.53
C GLY A 363 10.62 -24.39 0.54
N TYR A 364 11.11 -24.01 -0.64
CA TYR A 364 12.00 -22.87 -0.90
C TYR A 364 11.90 -22.51 -2.39
N ASP A 365 12.23 -21.27 -2.74
CA ASP A 365 12.06 -20.73 -4.09
C ASP A 365 13.35 -20.82 -4.93
N VAL A 366 14.52 -20.62 -4.30
CA VAL A 366 15.81 -20.58 -5.01
C VAL A 366 16.80 -21.54 -4.38
N GLN A 367 17.44 -22.37 -5.21
CA GLN A 367 18.62 -23.14 -4.82
C GLN A 367 19.88 -22.40 -5.28
N SER A 368 20.81 -22.17 -4.36
CA SER A 368 22.11 -21.53 -4.59
C SER A 368 23.23 -22.29 -3.85
N PHE A 369 24.41 -21.70 -3.73
CA PHE A 369 25.59 -22.25 -3.06
C PHE A 369 26.22 -21.21 -2.11
N GLU A 370 26.91 -21.70 -1.08
CA GLU A 370 27.75 -20.86 -0.22
C GLU A 370 29.01 -20.39 -0.98
N CYS A 371 29.41 -19.14 -0.75
CA CYS A 371 30.57 -18.52 -1.42
C CYS A 371 31.91 -18.78 -0.69
N ASP A 372 31.98 -19.79 0.19
CA ASP A 372 33.12 -20.09 1.07
C ASP A 372 33.92 -21.35 0.65
N ASP A 373 33.89 -21.67 -0.65
CA ASP A 373 34.50 -22.85 -1.28
C ASP A 373 34.00 -24.22 -0.75
N SER A 374 33.00 -24.24 0.12
CA SER A 374 32.44 -25.49 0.66
C SER A 374 31.54 -26.24 -0.33
N GLU A 375 31.13 -25.59 -1.43
CA GLU A 375 30.09 -26.03 -2.37
C GLU A 375 28.79 -26.49 -1.68
N LEU A 376 28.54 -26.02 -0.45
CA LEU A 376 27.33 -26.36 0.28
C LEU A 376 26.13 -25.68 -0.35
N ARG A 377 25.07 -26.47 -0.54
CA ARG A 377 23.80 -25.95 -1.07
C ARG A 377 23.15 -24.99 -0.09
N LYS A 378 22.60 -23.94 -0.67
CA LYS A 378 21.80 -22.92 -0.02
C LYS A 378 20.36 -23.01 -0.51
N TYR A 379 19.41 -23.03 0.41
CA TYR A 379 17.98 -23.10 0.12
C TYR A 379 17.34 -21.79 0.55
N ILE A 380 16.85 -21.01 -0.40
CA ILE A 380 16.44 -19.62 -0.20
C ILE A 380 14.94 -19.52 -0.45
N GLU A 381 14.22 -19.07 0.57
CA GLU A 381 12.84 -18.60 0.46
C GLU A 381 12.85 -17.09 0.23
N VAL A 382 12.26 -16.64 -0.88
CA VAL A 382 12.23 -15.25 -1.29
C VAL A 382 10.90 -14.64 -0.89
N LYS A 383 10.99 -13.60 -0.05
CA LYS A 383 9.82 -12.85 0.38
C LYS A 383 9.98 -11.41 -0.09
N THR A 384 9.26 -11.03 -1.13
CA THR A 384 9.36 -9.70 -1.77
C THR A 384 8.27 -8.75 -1.28
N THR A 385 8.62 -7.48 -1.09
CA THR A 385 7.64 -6.43 -0.84
C THR A 385 8.00 -5.16 -1.61
N VAL A 386 7.00 -4.52 -2.22
CA VAL A 386 7.18 -3.28 -2.97
C VAL A 386 6.54 -2.12 -2.25
N SER A 387 7.30 -1.04 -2.11
CA SER A 387 6.81 0.22 -1.58
C SER A 387 7.55 1.41 -2.17
N ASN A 388 6.93 2.59 -2.10
CA ASN A 388 7.60 3.83 -2.42
C ASN A 388 8.52 4.36 -1.28
N ALA A 389 8.43 3.81 -0.06
CA ALA A 389 9.26 4.19 1.10
C ALA A 389 10.16 3.04 1.61
N SER A 390 11.18 3.36 2.41
CA SER A 390 12.05 2.36 3.05
C SER A 390 11.31 1.72 4.23
N ILE A 391 10.80 0.51 4.06
CA ILE A 391 10.02 -0.18 5.10
C ILE A 391 10.92 -0.99 6.02
N THR A 392 10.65 -0.99 7.33
CA THR A 392 11.26 -1.95 8.28
C THR A 392 10.30 -3.10 8.52
N PHE A 393 10.41 -4.17 7.72
CA PHE A 393 9.56 -5.35 7.90
C PHE A 393 10.09 -6.22 9.03
N ASN A 394 9.24 -6.42 10.03
CA ASN A 394 9.51 -7.26 11.20
C ASN A 394 8.66 -8.53 11.19
N SER A 395 8.05 -8.89 10.06
CA SER A 395 7.28 -10.13 9.90
C SER A 395 7.22 -10.66 8.47
N PHE A 396 7.00 -11.96 8.34
CA PHE A 396 6.67 -12.64 7.08
C PHE A 396 5.86 -13.91 7.36
N HIS A 397 5.10 -14.35 6.36
CA HIS A 397 4.38 -15.61 6.41
C HIS A 397 5.23 -16.73 5.82
N ILE A 398 5.15 -17.92 6.40
CA ILE A 398 5.72 -19.15 5.83
C ILE A 398 4.68 -20.27 5.78
N THR A 399 4.71 -21.07 4.72
CA THR A 399 3.84 -22.24 4.62
C THR A 399 4.29 -23.39 5.55
N PRO A 400 3.43 -24.39 5.84
CA PRO A 400 3.83 -25.55 6.62
C PRO A 400 4.95 -26.34 5.97
N ASN A 401 5.06 -26.25 4.65
CA ASN A 401 6.10 -26.91 3.89
C ASN A 401 7.44 -26.18 4.02
N GLU A 402 7.45 -24.85 3.85
CA GLU A 402 8.61 -24.00 4.14
C GLU A 402 9.13 -24.22 5.56
N TRP A 403 8.23 -24.25 6.55
CA TRP A 403 8.62 -24.51 7.94
C TRP A 403 9.22 -25.91 8.14
N ARG A 404 8.62 -26.95 7.51
CA ARG A 404 9.16 -28.33 7.55
C ARG A 404 10.55 -28.41 6.91
N THR A 405 10.76 -27.71 5.79
CA THR A 405 12.05 -27.67 5.12
C THR A 405 13.08 -26.89 5.92
N ALA A 406 12.72 -25.72 6.46
CA ALA A 406 13.57 -24.94 7.37
C ALA A 406 14.06 -25.78 8.56
N LYS A 407 13.19 -26.59 9.16
CA LYS A 407 13.55 -27.51 10.25
C LYS A 407 14.50 -28.62 9.81
N SER A 408 14.40 -29.06 8.56
CA SER A 408 15.15 -30.19 8.01
C SER A 408 16.55 -29.78 7.55
N VAL A 409 16.67 -28.66 6.85
CA VAL A 409 17.95 -28.20 6.26
C VAL A 409 18.67 -27.14 7.10
N ARG A 410 18.00 -26.57 8.11
CA ARG A 410 18.58 -25.76 9.21
C ARG A 410 19.45 -24.59 8.75
N ASP A 411 20.75 -24.68 8.99
CA ASP A 411 21.75 -23.66 8.69
C ASP A 411 21.94 -23.43 7.18
N ARG A 412 21.41 -24.32 6.35
CA ARG A 412 21.34 -24.15 4.89
C ARG A 412 20.06 -23.48 4.42
N TYR A 413 19.12 -23.18 5.31
CA TYR A 413 17.86 -22.49 4.99
C TYR A 413 17.98 -20.98 5.23
N TYR A 414 17.61 -20.20 4.23
CA TYR A 414 17.72 -18.76 4.21
C TYR A 414 16.37 -18.14 3.87
N ILE A 415 16.00 -17.07 4.57
CA ILE A 415 14.93 -16.18 4.15
C ILE A 415 15.55 -14.93 3.56
N TYR A 416 15.23 -14.64 2.31
CA TYR A 416 15.62 -13.44 1.60
C TYR A 416 14.45 -12.48 1.56
N ARG A 417 14.49 -11.45 2.41
CA ARG A 417 13.48 -10.39 2.41
C ARG A 417 13.93 -9.26 1.49
N LEU A 418 13.40 -9.30 0.28
CA LEU A 418 13.70 -8.32 -0.76
C LEU A 418 12.73 -7.14 -0.66
N GLN A 419 13.26 -5.95 -0.39
CA GLN A 419 12.52 -4.70 -0.39
C GLN A 419 12.89 -3.90 -1.64
N ILE A 420 11.89 -3.59 -2.45
CA ILE A 420 12.08 -2.82 -3.68
C ILE A 420 11.36 -1.48 -3.51
N SER A 421 12.10 -0.39 -3.67
CA SER A 421 11.58 0.97 -3.75
C SER A 421 12.18 1.73 -4.92
N LYS A 422 11.63 2.90 -5.27
CA LYS A 422 12.18 3.76 -6.34
C LYS A 422 13.61 4.23 -6.08
N HIS A 423 14.03 4.28 -4.82
CA HIS A 423 15.29 4.91 -4.41
C HIS A 423 16.30 3.94 -3.81
N SER A 424 15.85 2.76 -3.39
CA SER A 424 16.71 1.77 -2.76
C SER A 424 16.15 0.37 -2.97
N LYS A 425 17.07 -0.57 -3.16
CA LYS A 425 16.78 -1.99 -3.01
C LYS A 425 17.56 -2.48 -1.81
N LYS A 426 16.86 -3.14 -0.89
CA LYS A 426 17.48 -3.70 0.30
C LYS A 426 17.17 -5.18 0.37
N LEU A 427 18.20 -5.99 0.56
CA LEU A 427 18.05 -7.41 0.83
C LEU A 427 18.38 -7.65 2.30
N PHE A 428 17.41 -8.10 3.07
CA PHE A 428 17.62 -8.54 4.45
C PHE A 428 17.63 -10.06 4.50
N ILE A 429 18.71 -10.64 5.02
CA ILE A 429 18.96 -12.08 5.01
C ILE A 429 18.84 -12.62 6.43
N ILE A 430 18.02 -13.67 6.59
CA ILE A 430 17.85 -14.41 7.84
C ILE A 430 18.33 -15.84 7.60
N LYS A 431 19.33 -16.27 8.37
CA LYS A 431 19.90 -17.63 8.32
C LYS A 431 19.32 -18.48 9.45
N ASN A 432 19.02 -19.74 9.15
CA ASN A 432 18.57 -20.74 10.12
C ASN A 432 17.32 -20.33 10.91
N LEU A 433 16.22 -20.10 10.18
CA LEU A 433 14.93 -19.73 10.75
C LEU A 433 14.50 -20.65 11.91
N TYR A 434 14.70 -21.96 11.77
CA TYR A 434 14.32 -22.94 12.79
C TYR A 434 15.06 -22.71 14.12
N GLU A 435 16.36 -22.46 14.07
CA GLU A 435 17.15 -22.18 15.29
C GLU A 435 16.76 -20.85 15.94
N LEU A 436 16.48 -19.82 15.15
CA LEU A 436 16.06 -18.52 15.66
C LEU A 436 14.72 -18.59 16.39
N VAL A 437 13.75 -19.33 15.84
CA VAL A 437 12.45 -19.57 16.51
C VAL A 437 12.64 -20.45 17.75
N LYS A 438 13.43 -21.53 17.65
CA LYS A 438 13.69 -22.45 18.78
C LYS A 438 14.32 -21.73 19.97
N ASN A 439 15.18 -20.75 19.72
CA ASN A 439 15.86 -19.96 20.74
C ASN A 439 15.07 -18.69 21.12
N GLU A 440 13.78 -18.61 20.78
CA GLU A 440 12.87 -17.50 21.12
C GLU A 440 13.35 -16.11 20.62
N LYS A 441 14.26 -16.07 19.64
CA LYS A 441 14.69 -14.83 18.99
C LYS A 441 13.67 -14.33 17.96
N MET A 442 12.80 -15.22 17.49
CA MET A 442 11.68 -14.91 16.60
C MET A 442 10.41 -15.58 17.13
N LEU A 443 9.27 -14.89 16.99
CA LEU A 443 7.98 -15.40 17.40
C LEU A 443 7.31 -16.10 16.21
N LEU A 444 6.94 -17.37 16.39
CA LEU A 444 6.18 -18.15 15.41
C LEU A 444 4.72 -18.22 15.84
N ILE A 445 3.81 -17.74 14.99
CA ILE A 445 2.37 -17.70 15.27
C ILE A 445 1.68 -18.63 14.28
N GLU A 446 1.00 -19.65 14.78
CA GLU A 446 0.26 -20.60 13.94
C GLU A 446 -0.94 -19.93 13.27
N ARG A 447 -1.08 -20.18 11.96
CA ARG A 447 -2.19 -19.72 11.11
C ARG A 447 -2.84 -20.92 10.42
N LYS A 448 -4.01 -20.70 9.83
CA LYS A 448 -4.78 -21.78 9.16
C LYS A 448 -4.00 -22.43 8.01
N ASP A 449 -3.16 -21.66 7.34
CA ASP A 449 -2.43 -21.99 6.11
C ASP A 449 -0.91 -22.00 6.29
N GLY A 450 -0.40 -21.88 7.52
CA GLY A 450 1.04 -21.77 7.76
C GLY A 450 1.37 -21.12 9.10
N TYR A 451 2.40 -20.29 9.09
CA TYR A 451 2.90 -19.60 10.27
C TYR A 451 3.30 -18.17 9.92
N ASP A 452 2.92 -17.21 10.77
CA ASP A 452 3.50 -15.88 10.72
C ASP A 452 4.73 -15.84 11.63
N VAL A 453 5.86 -15.48 11.06
CA VAL A 453 7.10 -15.25 11.79
C VAL A 453 7.23 -13.75 12.08
N ARG A 454 7.46 -13.37 13.34
CA ARG A 454 7.80 -12.00 13.75
C ARG A 454 9.20 -11.92 14.33
N PHE A 455 9.91 -10.84 14.05
CA PHE A 455 11.31 -10.67 14.43
C PHE A 455 11.71 -9.21 14.61
N SER A 456 12.81 -8.98 15.32
CA SER A 456 13.51 -7.68 15.33
C SER A 456 14.62 -7.66 14.29
N SER A 457 15.00 -6.48 13.81
CA SER A 457 16.06 -6.30 12.81
C SER A 457 17.43 -6.88 13.21
N SER A 458 17.63 -7.25 14.47
CA SER A 458 18.86 -7.85 15.00
C SER A 458 19.07 -9.34 14.66
N VAL A 459 18.09 -10.02 14.05
CA VAL A 459 18.17 -11.48 13.79
C VAL A 459 18.77 -11.86 12.44
N GLY A 460 19.12 -10.87 11.63
CA GLY A 460 19.67 -11.04 10.28
C GLY A 460 20.64 -9.92 9.94
N PHE A 461 21.04 -9.86 8.68
CA PHE A 461 21.95 -8.82 8.18
C PHE A 461 21.46 -8.25 6.84
N GLU A 462 21.79 -6.99 6.58
CA GLU A 462 21.53 -6.35 5.30
C GLU A 462 22.66 -6.66 4.31
N GLU A 463 22.30 -6.97 3.08
CA GLU A 463 23.20 -7.15 1.95
C GLU A 463 22.77 -6.20 0.81
N ASN A 464 23.75 -5.61 0.12
CA ASN A 464 23.48 -4.80 -1.07
C ASN A 464 23.27 -5.74 -2.25
N LEU A 465 22.23 -5.50 -3.05
CA LEU A 465 22.09 -6.21 -4.32
C LEU A 465 23.23 -5.79 -5.25
N ILE A 466 23.82 -6.80 -5.89
CA ILE A 466 24.91 -6.68 -6.86
C ILE A 466 24.31 -6.60 -8.26
#